data_AF-A0A4Y7SQN2-F1
#
_entry.id   AF-A0A4Y7SQN2-F1
#
_cell.length_a   1.000
_cell.length_b   1.000
_cell.length_c   1.000
_cell.angle_alpha   90.00
_cell.angle_beta   90.00
_cell.angle_gamma   90.00
#
_symmetry.space_group_name_H-M   'P 1'
#
loop_
_entity.id
_entity.type
_entity.pdbx_description
1 polymer ?
#
loop_
_entity_poly.entity_id
_entity_poly.type
_entity_poly.pdbx_seq_one_letter_code
_entity_poly.pdbx_strand_id
1 'polypeptide(L)'
;MESLAILTPPPNPLHTLTLSHVRGLKTLEAVDSKELVYILRDLPSLRRLSLVAFHFDAREFLDASRSSTGLALTLQYLDLACLHSTFQLHYMFGFVRDLAQRKGGSLAPARSTFQTLTVSHSRSDSALAATYEASPIVPELSAVYGVRVERYLF
;
A
#
# COMPACT_ATOMS: atom_id res chain seq x y z
N MET A 1 -18.41 -15.17 -7.12
CA MET A 1 -17.60 -14.35 -6.20
C MET A 1 -17.04 -15.27 -5.14
N GLU A 2 -15.82 -15.74 -5.30
CA GLU A 2 -15.09 -16.36 -4.20
C GLU A 2 -14.43 -15.22 -3.42
N SER A 3 -14.97 -14.93 -2.23
CA SER A 3 -14.36 -13.96 -1.32
C SER A 3 -13.02 -14.48 -0.83
N LEU A 4 -12.04 -13.60 -0.65
CA LEU A 4 -10.77 -13.88 0.03
C LEU A 4 -10.96 -14.18 1.53
N ALA A 5 -12.21 -14.29 2.01
CA ALA A 5 -12.60 -14.59 3.38
C ALA A 5 -12.17 -15.98 3.93
N ILE A 6 -11.33 -16.74 3.22
CA ILE A 6 -10.73 -17.98 3.74
C ILE A 6 -9.27 -17.71 4.11
N LEU A 7 -9.04 -16.75 4.99
CA LEU A 7 -7.82 -16.69 5.79
C LEU A 7 -8.23 -16.99 7.23
N THR A 8 -8.44 -18.27 7.55
CA THR A 8 -8.40 -18.71 8.94
C THR A 8 -7.05 -18.25 9.50
N PRO A 9 -7.01 -17.46 10.59
CA PRO A 9 -5.77 -16.89 11.06
C PRO A 9 -4.77 -18.03 11.34
N PRO A 10 -3.60 -18.03 10.69
CA PRO A 10 -2.60 -19.06 10.92
C PRO A 10 -2.21 -19.06 12.41
N PRO A 11 -1.86 -20.22 13.00
CA PRO A 11 -1.44 -20.30 14.40
C PRO A 11 -0.19 -19.46 14.71
N ASN A 12 0.53 -19.02 13.67
CA ASN A 12 1.66 -18.13 13.75
C ASN A 12 1.33 -16.76 13.15
N PRO A 13 1.83 -15.66 13.73
CA PRO A 13 1.61 -14.33 13.20
C PRO A 13 2.16 -14.22 11.77
N LEU A 14 1.29 -13.91 10.81
CA LEU A 14 1.70 -13.67 9.42
C LEU A 14 2.40 -12.31 9.33
N HIS A 15 3.70 -12.32 9.00
CA HIS A 15 4.50 -11.10 8.90
C HIS A 15 4.70 -10.59 7.47
N THR A 16 4.49 -11.43 6.46
CA THR A 16 4.67 -11.07 5.05
C THR A 16 3.53 -11.65 4.23
N LEU A 17 2.94 -10.82 3.36
CA LEU A 17 1.88 -11.20 2.44
C LEU A 17 2.23 -10.64 1.06
N THR A 18 2.14 -11.49 0.04
CA THR A 18 2.24 -11.08 -1.37
C THR A 18 0.94 -11.45 -2.05
N LEU A 19 0.26 -10.45 -2.61
CA LEU A 19 -0.92 -10.62 -3.43
C LEU A 19 -0.53 -10.31 -4.86
N SER A 20 -0.61 -11.30 -5.74
CA SER A 20 -0.27 -11.15 -7.15
C SER A 20 -1.46 -11.52 -8.02
N HIS A 21 -1.78 -10.65 -8.97
CA HIS A 21 -2.75 -10.99 -10.01
C HIS A 21 -2.07 -11.83 -11.09
N VAL A 22 -2.63 -13.00 -11.38
CA VAL A 22 -2.14 -13.90 -12.42
C VAL A 22 -2.68 -13.45 -13.78
N ARG A 23 -1.79 -12.99 -14.67
CA ARG A 23 -2.14 -12.68 -16.06
C ARG A 23 -2.75 -13.91 -16.75
N GLY A 24 -3.99 -13.81 -17.21
CA GLY A 24 -4.66 -14.86 -18.00
C GLY A 24 -6.10 -15.17 -17.56
N LEU A 25 -6.49 -14.77 -16.34
CA LEU A 25 -7.90 -14.78 -15.93
C LEU A 25 -8.58 -13.55 -16.57
N LYS A 26 -9.56 -13.80 -17.44
CA LYS A 26 -10.19 -12.79 -18.31
C LYS A 26 -10.98 -11.70 -17.57
N THR A 27 -11.20 -11.87 -16.28
CA THR A 27 -11.81 -10.87 -15.44
C THR A 27 -10.71 -10.13 -14.70
N LEU A 28 -10.33 -8.96 -15.22
CA LEU A 28 -9.78 -7.85 -14.44
C LEU A 28 -10.87 -7.35 -13.46
N GLU A 29 -11.45 -8.24 -12.67
CA GLU A 29 -12.32 -7.82 -11.58
C GLU A 29 -11.39 -7.21 -10.55
N ALA A 30 -11.42 -5.88 -10.49
CA ALA A 30 -10.75 -5.13 -9.45
C ALA A 30 -11.14 -5.77 -8.12
N VAL A 31 -10.13 -6.15 -7.33
CA VAL A 31 -10.41 -6.63 -5.98
C VAL A 31 -11.13 -5.50 -5.25
N ASP A 32 -12.20 -5.84 -4.53
CA ASP A 32 -12.95 -4.86 -3.76
C ASP A 32 -11.96 -4.14 -2.84
N SER A 33 -11.85 -2.82 -3.01
CA SER A 33 -10.93 -1.97 -2.27
C SER A 33 -11.11 -2.14 -0.75
N LYS A 34 -12.32 -2.51 -0.30
CA LYS A 34 -12.64 -2.79 1.11
C LYS A 34 -12.11 -4.14 1.57
N GLU A 35 -11.98 -5.12 0.68
CA GLU A 35 -11.42 -6.42 1.00
C GLU A 35 -9.93 -6.31 1.38
N LEU A 36 -9.17 -5.47 0.67
CA LEU A 36 -7.79 -5.13 1.06
C LEU A 36 -7.72 -4.51 2.47
N VAL A 37 -8.68 -3.65 2.81
CA VAL A 37 -8.77 -3.04 4.15
C VAL A 37 -9.06 -4.10 5.21
N TYR A 38 -9.95 -5.06 4.93
CA TYR A 38 -10.23 -6.17 5.84
C TYR A 38 -9.01 -7.07 6.04
N ILE A 39 -8.29 -7.42 4.97
CA ILE A 39 -7.03 -8.18 5.06
C ILE A 39 -6.02 -7.46 5.98
N LEU A 40 -5.85 -6.15 5.80
CA LEU A 40 -4.92 -5.36 6.61
C LEU A 40 -5.35 -5.21 8.07
N ARG A 41 -6.65 -5.28 8.36
CA ARG A 41 -7.20 -5.27 9.72
C ARG A 41 -7.04 -6.63 10.39
N ASP A 42 -7.31 -7.70 9.66
CA ASP A 42 -7.34 -9.07 10.18
C ASP A 42 -5.93 -9.69 10.28
N LEU A 43 -4.92 -9.01 9.72
CA LEU A 43 -3.50 -9.35 9.84
C LEU A 43 -2.70 -8.29 10.64
N PRO A 44 -2.95 -8.14 11.95
CA PRO A 44 -2.36 -7.08 12.77
C PRO A 44 -0.84 -7.20 12.95
N SER A 45 -0.27 -8.38 12.67
CA SER A 45 1.18 -8.66 12.74
C SER A 45 1.91 -8.47 11.40
N LEU A 46 1.20 -8.06 10.34
CA LEU A 46 1.76 -7.92 9.01
C LEU A 46 2.78 -6.78 8.96
N ARG A 47 4.03 -7.11 8.63
CA ARG A 47 5.12 -6.14 8.49
C ARG A 47 5.42 -5.77 7.04
N ARG A 48 5.14 -6.68 6.10
CA ARG A 48 5.40 -6.49 4.68
C ARG A 48 4.21 -6.91 3.84
N LEU A 49 3.74 -6.00 2.99
CA LEU A 49 2.74 -6.25 1.97
C LEU A 49 3.35 -5.97 0.59
N SER A 50 3.25 -6.93 -0.33
CA SER A 50 3.56 -6.72 -1.74
C SER A 50 2.30 -6.94 -2.58
N LEU A 51 1.97 -5.97 -3.42
CA LEU A 51 0.84 -5.97 -4.34
C LEU A 51 1.41 -5.95 -5.77
N VAL A 52 1.40 -7.10 -6.43
CA VAL A 52 2.05 -7.32 -7.73
C VAL A 52 1.01 -7.45 -8.83
N ALA A 53 1.00 -6.49 -9.76
CA ALA A 53 -0.02 -6.35 -10.81
C ALA A 53 -1.45 -6.31 -10.24
N PHE A 54 -1.60 -5.84 -9.00
CA PHE A 54 -2.84 -5.89 -8.27
C PHE A 54 -3.71 -4.67 -8.61
N HIS A 55 -4.98 -4.92 -8.98
CA HIS A 55 -5.91 -3.88 -9.44
C HIS A 55 -6.99 -3.60 -8.38
N PHE A 56 -7.08 -2.35 -7.95
CA PHE A 56 -8.10 -1.85 -7.03
C PHE A 56 -8.26 -0.33 -7.20
N ASP A 57 -9.35 0.23 -6.69
CA ASP A 57 -9.55 1.67 -6.64
C ASP A 57 -8.76 2.25 -5.45
N ALA A 58 -7.65 2.93 -5.73
CA ALA A 58 -6.78 3.46 -4.69
C ALA A 58 -7.45 4.57 -3.85
N ARG A 59 -8.41 5.30 -4.41
CA ARG A 59 -9.18 6.32 -3.69
C ARG A 59 -10.13 5.66 -2.71
N GLU A 60 -10.92 4.70 -3.18
CA GLU A 60 -11.86 3.97 -2.33
C GLU A 60 -11.11 3.22 -1.22
N PHE A 61 -9.97 2.62 -1.55
CA PHE A 61 -9.09 1.99 -0.56
C PHE A 61 -8.62 2.99 0.51
N LEU A 62 -8.18 4.18 0.12
CA LEU A 62 -7.75 5.21 1.07
C LEU A 62 -8.91 5.63 1.99
N ASP A 63 -10.08 5.93 1.43
CA ASP A 63 -11.25 6.35 2.19
C ASP A 63 -11.73 5.25 3.16
N ALA A 64 -11.74 3.99 2.72
CA ALA A 64 -12.03 2.83 3.55
C ALA A 64 -10.95 2.62 4.64
N SER A 65 -9.67 2.83 4.33
CA SER A 65 -8.59 2.69 5.32
C SER A 65 -8.69 3.74 6.44
N ARG A 66 -9.17 4.94 6.13
CA ARG A 66 -9.34 6.04 7.08
C ARG A 66 -10.43 5.76 8.10
N SER A 67 -11.53 5.18 7.64
CA SER A 67 -12.67 4.78 8.48
C SER A 67 -12.42 3.49 9.27
N SER A 68 -11.38 2.73 8.94
CA SER A 68 -11.00 1.51 9.65
C SER A 68 -10.12 1.79 10.88
N THR A 69 -10.48 1.18 12.02
CA THR A 69 -9.69 1.19 13.25
C THR A 69 -8.73 0.00 13.28
N GLY A 70 -7.53 0.18 13.87
CA GLY A 70 -6.56 -0.92 14.05
C GLY A 70 -5.81 -1.38 12.80
N LEU A 71 -5.93 -0.66 11.68
CA LEU A 71 -5.36 -1.05 10.40
C LEU A 71 -3.82 -1.06 10.42
N ALA A 72 -3.25 -2.22 10.11
CA ALA A 72 -1.84 -2.45 9.76
C ALA A 72 -0.80 -1.69 10.61
N LEU A 73 -1.01 -1.59 11.93
CA LEU A 73 -0.14 -0.83 12.85
C LEU A 73 1.32 -1.32 12.92
N THR A 74 1.59 -2.52 12.42
CA THR A 74 2.92 -3.12 12.37
C THR A 74 3.52 -3.12 10.96
N LEU A 75 2.83 -2.58 9.96
CA LEU A 75 3.29 -2.54 8.58
C LEU A 75 4.48 -1.59 8.45
N GLN A 76 5.57 -2.11 7.89
CA GLN A 76 6.85 -1.42 7.71
C GLN A 76 7.21 -1.26 6.23
N TYR A 77 6.74 -2.18 5.39
CA TYR A 77 7.08 -2.27 3.98
C TYR A 77 5.81 -2.42 3.14
N LEU A 78 5.62 -1.53 2.17
CA LEU A 78 4.65 -1.68 1.09
C LEU A 78 5.39 -1.70 -0.25
N ASP A 79 5.15 -2.73 -1.03
CA ASP A 79 5.68 -2.87 -2.37
C ASP A 79 4.52 -2.89 -3.38
N LEU A 80 4.53 -1.92 -4.30
CA LEU A 80 3.55 -1.78 -5.36
C LEU A 80 4.25 -2.05 -6.69
N ALA A 81 4.08 -3.26 -7.23
CA ALA A 81 4.77 -3.70 -8.42
C ALA A 81 3.83 -3.88 -9.61
N CYS A 82 4.35 -3.64 -10.82
CA CYS A 82 3.63 -3.77 -12.09
C CYS A 82 2.33 -2.95 -12.13
N LEU A 83 2.36 -1.72 -11.59
CA LEU A 83 1.22 -0.81 -11.64
C LEU A 83 0.86 -0.40 -13.07
N HIS A 84 -0.43 -0.16 -13.30
CA HIS A 84 -0.94 0.38 -14.56
C HIS A 84 -0.81 1.90 -14.61
N SER A 85 -0.67 2.46 -15.81
CA SER A 85 -0.52 3.91 -16.05
C SER A 85 -1.65 4.77 -15.47
N THR A 86 -2.84 4.21 -15.38
CA THR A 86 -4.04 4.87 -14.83
C THR A 86 -4.15 4.73 -13.31
N PHE A 87 -3.25 4.00 -12.66
CA PHE A 87 -3.30 3.78 -11.22
C PHE A 87 -3.05 5.10 -10.47
N GLN A 88 -3.96 5.44 -9.57
CA GLN A 88 -3.95 6.71 -8.85
C GLN A 88 -2.97 6.68 -7.67
N LEU A 89 -1.68 6.61 -7.98
CA LEU A 89 -0.58 6.43 -7.01
C LEU A 89 -0.59 7.45 -5.86
N HIS A 90 -1.06 8.68 -6.11
CA HIS A 90 -1.14 9.72 -5.09
C HIS A 90 -2.02 9.35 -3.88
N TYR A 91 -3.06 8.53 -4.08
CA TYR A 91 -3.85 8.02 -2.95
C TYR A 91 -3.08 7.02 -2.09
N MET A 92 -2.17 6.25 -2.69
CA MET A 92 -1.27 5.37 -1.94
C MET A 92 -0.24 6.14 -1.11
N PHE A 93 0.25 7.28 -1.62
CA PHE A 93 1.06 8.18 -0.81
C PHE A 93 0.28 8.73 0.40
N GLY A 94 -0.99 9.10 0.19
CA GLY A 94 -1.89 9.50 1.28
C GLY A 94 -2.06 8.41 2.33
N PHE A 95 -2.23 7.16 1.89
CA PHE A 95 -2.33 6.01 2.79
C PHE A 95 -1.07 5.82 3.63
N VAL A 96 0.11 5.86 3.01
CA VAL A 96 1.40 5.70 3.72
C VAL A 96 1.62 6.84 4.72
N ARG A 97 1.25 8.07 4.36
CA ARG A 97 1.30 9.21 5.27
C ARG A 97 0.40 9.00 6.48
N ASP A 98 -0.84 8.59 6.26
CA ASP A 98 -1.81 8.38 7.35
C ASP A 98 -1.35 7.23 8.27
N LEU A 99 -0.75 6.16 7.73
CA LEU A 99 -0.11 5.12 8.53
C LEU A 99 1.09 5.62 9.34
N ALA A 100 1.96 6.43 8.72
CA ALA A 100 3.12 7.00 9.39
C ALA A 100 2.73 7.95 10.54
N GLN A 101 1.64 8.72 10.36
CA GLN A 101 1.09 9.61 11.39
C GLN A 101 0.50 8.85 12.58
N ARG A 102 -0.25 7.76 12.34
CA ARG A 102 -1.01 7.03 13.38
C ARG A 102 -0.15 6.43 14.51
N LYS A 103 1.18 6.34 14.34
CA LYS A 103 2.11 5.92 15.42
C LYS A 103 3.02 7.02 15.96
N GLY A 104 3.02 8.20 15.35
CA GLY A 104 3.74 9.39 15.82
C GLY A 104 2.92 10.20 16.81
N GLY A 105 2.59 9.62 17.97
CA GLY A 105 2.03 10.39 19.07
C GLY A 105 3.06 11.42 19.55
N SER A 106 2.72 12.71 19.44
CA SER A 106 3.42 13.86 20.03
C SER A 106 4.67 14.38 19.29
N LEU A 107 4.48 15.52 18.59
CA LEU A 107 5.33 16.74 18.51
C LEU A 107 6.87 16.67 18.43
N ALA A 108 7.46 15.53 18.13
CA ALA A 108 8.84 15.39 17.64
C ALA A 108 8.83 14.65 16.29
N PRO A 109 9.89 14.72 15.46
CA PRO A 109 10.06 13.80 14.33
C PRO A 109 10.23 12.38 14.88
N ALA A 110 9.11 11.77 15.29
CA ALA A 110 9.03 10.39 15.69
C ALA A 110 9.29 9.58 14.42
N ARG A 111 10.43 8.88 14.38
CA ARG A 111 10.74 7.93 13.32
C ARG A 111 9.54 7.01 13.14
N SER A 112 8.90 7.11 11.98
CA SER A 112 7.74 6.29 11.64
C SER A 112 8.11 4.81 11.77
N THR A 113 7.15 3.99 12.20
CA THR A 113 7.30 2.53 12.09
C THR A 113 7.23 2.07 10.65
N PHE A 114 6.58 2.86 9.78
CA PHE A 114 6.58 2.62 8.34
C PHE A 114 7.92 3.07 7.75
N GLN A 115 8.66 2.15 7.13
CA GLN A 115 10.05 2.37 6.76
C GLN A 115 10.23 2.57 5.26
N THR A 116 9.53 1.80 4.43
CA THR A 116 9.77 1.82 2.99
C THR A 116 8.50 1.62 2.18
N LEU A 117 8.30 2.52 1.22
CA LEU A 117 7.38 2.36 0.10
C LEU A 117 8.21 2.08 -1.15
N THR A 118 7.97 0.95 -1.82
CA THR A 118 8.56 0.63 -3.11
C THR A 118 7.52 0.75 -4.20
N VAL A 119 7.84 1.48 -5.27
CA VAL A 119 6.97 1.67 -6.43
C VAL A 119 7.70 1.19 -7.69
N SER A 120 7.10 0.23 -8.35
CA SER A 120 7.71 -0.59 -9.38
C SER A 120 6.78 -0.61 -10.61
N HIS A 121 7.20 0.03 -11.71
CA HIS A 121 6.39 0.20 -12.93
C HIS A 121 7.25 0.14 -14.21
N SER A 122 6.60 0.01 -15.37
CA SER A 122 7.27 -0.02 -16.67
C SER A 122 7.98 1.31 -16.96
N ARG A 123 9.21 1.26 -17.49
CA ARG A 123 9.94 2.45 -17.99
C ARG A 123 9.17 3.27 -19.03
N SER A 124 8.28 2.63 -19.79
CA SER A 124 7.49 3.27 -20.83
C SER A 124 6.32 4.10 -20.29
N ASP A 125 6.09 4.11 -18.97
CA ASP A 125 4.93 4.73 -18.34
C ASP A 125 5.25 6.11 -17.76
N SER A 126 5.24 7.11 -18.63
CA SER A 126 5.56 8.50 -18.28
C SER A 126 4.53 9.15 -17.34
N ALA A 127 3.31 8.62 -17.26
CA ALA A 127 2.24 9.18 -16.43
C ALA A 127 2.45 8.89 -14.93
N LEU A 128 2.83 7.66 -14.60
CA LEU A 128 3.20 7.29 -13.23
C LEU A 128 4.48 8.00 -12.78
N ALA A 129 5.46 8.12 -13.68
CA ALA A 129 6.69 8.87 -13.44
C ALA A 129 6.42 10.35 -13.10
N ALA A 130 5.61 11.03 -13.91
CA ALA A 130 5.24 12.42 -13.68
C ALA A 130 4.44 12.61 -12.37
N THR A 131 3.54 11.67 -12.06
CA THR A 131 2.77 11.69 -10.80
C THR A 131 3.67 11.56 -9.58
N TYR A 132 4.69 10.70 -9.67
CA TYR A 132 5.70 10.56 -8.62
C TYR A 132 6.50 11.86 -8.43
N GLU A 133 7.05 12.39 -9.51
CA GLU A 133 7.96 13.55 -9.49
C GLU A 133 7.25 14.85 -9.09
N ALA A 134 6.00 15.03 -9.50
CA ALA A 134 5.19 16.20 -9.15
C ALA A 134 4.56 16.11 -7.75
N SER A 135 4.61 14.95 -7.09
CA SER A 135 3.91 14.77 -5.81
C SER A 135 4.62 15.51 -4.67
N PRO A 136 3.99 16.52 -4.04
CA PRO A 136 4.57 17.19 -2.88
C PRO A 136 4.62 16.29 -1.64
N ILE A 137 3.89 15.17 -1.65
CA ILE A 137 3.80 14.23 -0.52
C ILE A 137 5.07 13.36 -0.44
N VAL A 138 5.70 13.02 -1.57
CA VAL A 138 6.92 12.19 -1.58
C VAL A 138 8.07 12.81 -0.77
N PRO A 139 8.44 14.10 -0.95
CA PRO A 139 9.46 14.71 -0.10
C PRO A 139 8.99 14.87 1.36
N GLU A 140 7.69 15.11 1.61
CA GLU A 140 7.12 15.14 2.98
C GLU A 140 7.32 13.79 3.68
N LEU A 141 7.02 12.67 3.00
CA LEU A 141 7.18 11.31 3.52
C LEU A 141 8.60 11.04 4.00
N SER A 142 9.59 11.46 3.23
CA SER A 142 11.00 11.30 3.60
C SER A 142 11.42 12.27 4.71
N ALA A 143 11.08 13.56 4.60
CA ALA A 143 11.61 14.60 5.49
C ALA A 143 10.94 14.59 6.87
N VAL A 144 9.62 14.37 6.92
CA VAL A 144 8.83 14.44 8.15
C VAL A 144 8.76 13.09 8.85
N TYR A 145 8.53 12.02 8.08
CA TYR A 145 8.25 10.70 8.65
C TYR A 145 9.43 9.72 8.53
N GLY A 146 10.50 10.08 7.80
CA GLY A 146 11.65 9.20 7.57
C GLY A 146 11.32 8.00 6.68
N VAL A 147 10.24 8.06 5.89
CA VAL A 147 9.84 6.98 4.98
C VAL A 147 10.71 7.03 3.74
N ARG A 148 11.41 5.94 3.44
CA ARG A 148 12.16 5.80 2.19
C ARG A 148 11.19 5.43 1.07
N VAL A 149 11.16 6.25 0.02
CA VAL A 149 10.38 5.95 -1.18
C VAL A 149 11.35 5.54 -2.29
N GLU A 150 11.26 4.29 -2.72
CA GLU A 150 12.11 3.72 -3.77
C GLU A 150 11.31 3.55 -5.05
N ARG A 151 11.89 3.95 -6.18
CA ARG A 151 11.30 3.79 -7.52
C ARG A 151 12.16 2.83 -8.34
N TYR A 152 11.56 1.73 -8.79
CA TYR A 152 12.19 0.79 -9.71
C TYR A 152 11.50 0.83 -11.08
N LEU A 153 12.34 0.81 -12.10
CA LEU A 153 11.97 0.95 -13.49
C LEU A 153 12.49 -0.27 -14.25
N PHE A 154 11.56 -1.16 -14.65
CA PHE A 154 11.86 -2.35 -15.44
C PHE A 154 11.71 -2.08 -16.93
#